data_AF-A0A0A9WM93-F1
#
_entry.id   AF-A0A0A9WM93-F1
#
_cell.length_a   1.000
_cell.length_b   1.000
_cell.length_c   1.000
_cell.angle_alpha   90.00
_cell.angle_beta   90.00
_cell.angle_gamma   90.00
#
_symmetry.space_group_name_H-M   'P 1'
#
loop_
_entity.id
_entity.type
_entity.pdbx_description
1 polymer ?
#
loop_
_entity_poly.entity_id
_entity_poly.type
_entity_poly.pdbx_seq_one_letter_code
_entity_poly.pdbx_strand_id
1 'polypeptide(L)'
;MSSAAHTYALSTLFEHKLTPMQHMMFLRCVRPDKLMAAVQIFVEREMGEQFIRPPPFDLLTSFRDSSPNTPLIFILSQGADPYDEWKRFAETQQMSKKLFDISLGQGQGPRA
;
A
#
# COMPACT_ATOMS: atom_id res chain seq x y z
N MET A 1 15.02 14.79 22.91
CA MET A 1 15.89 14.14 21.89
C MET A 1 15.37 14.48 20.50
N SER A 2 16.24 14.68 19.49
CA SER A 2 15.82 15.18 18.16
C SER A 2 14.90 14.20 17.40
N SER A 3 13.86 14.76 16.75
CA SER A 3 12.91 14.04 15.88
C SER A 3 13.49 13.67 14.53
N ALA A 4 14.60 14.30 14.12
CA ALA A 4 15.24 14.12 12.81
C ALA A 4 16.48 13.20 12.88
N ALA A 5 16.61 12.36 13.91
CA ALA A 5 17.86 11.60 14.13
C ALA A 5 18.27 10.65 12.98
N HIS A 6 17.33 10.24 12.14
CA HIS A 6 17.57 9.40 10.96
C HIS A 6 18.13 10.17 9.75
N THR A 7 18.12 11.51 9.78
CA THR A 7 18.61 12.35 8.67
C THR A 7 19.99 12.95 8.94
N TYR A 8 20.50 12.86 10.17
CA TYR A 8 21.85 13.34 10.49
C TYR A 8 22.89 12.37 9.95
N ALA A 9 23.93 12.92 9.33
CA ALA A 9 25.13 12.17 9.01
C ALA A 9 25.76 11.62 10.30
N LEU A 10 26.26 10.38 10.23
CA LEU A 10 27.14 9.87 11.26
C LEU A 10 28.43 10.69 11.29
N SER A 11 29.22 10.53 12.36
CA SER A 11 30.54 11.15 12.37
C SER A 11 31.34 10.71 11.14
N THR A 12 32.18 11.61 10.64
CA THR A 12 32.97 11.43 9.41
C THR A 12 33.83 10.15 9.42
N LEU A 13 34.12 9.60 10.61
CA LEU A 13 34.79 8.31 10.79
C LEU A 13 33.99 7.10 10.27
N PHE A 14 32.65 7.18 10.28
CA PHE A 14 31.74 6.09 9.92
C PHE A 14 30.92 6.37 8.65
N GLU A 15 30.75 7.65 8.27
CA GLU A 15 29.94 8.06 7.12
C GLU A 15 30.31 7.33 5.82
N HIS A 16 31.61 7.16 5.55
CA HIS A 16 32.09 6.46 4.35
C HIS A 16 32.39 4.97 4.56
N LYS A 17 32.19 4.43 5.77
CA LYS A 17 32.51 3.04 6.11
C LYS A 17 31.29 2.13 6.18
N LEU A 18 30.10 2.69 6.29
CA LEU A 18 28.86 1.93 6.41
C LEU A 18 28.05 2.04 5.12
N THR A 19 27.56 0.90 4.65
CA THR A 19 26.51 0.87 3.63
C THR A 19 25.21 1.44 4.19
N PRO A 20 24.26 1.92 3.36
CA PRO A 20 22.97 2.40 3.82
C PRO A 20 22.20 1.39 4.69
N MET A 21 22.30 0.10 4.38
CA MET A 21 21.70 -0.98 5.17
C MET A 21 22.37 -1.13 6.55
N GLN A 22 23.71 -1.10 6.61
CA GLN A 22 24.44 -1.13 7.88
C GLN A 22 24.16 0.11 8.74
N HIS A 23 23.98 1.27 8.12
CA HIS A 23 23.55 2.49 8.80
C HIS A 23 22.18 2.32 9.47
N MET A 24 21.21 1.71 8.80
CA MET A 24 19.90 1.39 9.41
C MET A 24 20.01 0.38 10.55
N MET A 25 20.88 -0.64 10.42
CA MET A 25 21.12 -1.60 11.50
C MET A 25 21.68 -0.91 12.75
N PHE A 26 22.60 0.04 12.58
CA PHE A 26 23.11 0.86 13.67
C PHE A 26 22.01 1.75 14.28
N LEU A 27 21.23 2.45 13.44
CA LEU A 27 20.13 3.29 13.89
C LEU A 27 19.10 2.49 14.70
N ARG A 28 18.80 1.24 14.30
CA ARG A 28 17.91 0.33 15.05
C ARG A 28 18.38 0.10 16.48
N CYS A 29 19.70 0.02 16.71
CA CYS A 29 20.26 -0.21 18.04
C CYS A 29 20.19 1.03 18.94
N VAL A 30 20.22 2.25 18.39
CA VAL A 30 20.32 3.50 19.16
C VAL A 30 19.00 4.29 19.19
N ARG A 31 18.25 4.30 18.09
CA ARG A 31 17.00 5.04 17.88
C ARG A 31 15.99 4.20 17.07
N PRO A 32 15.48 3.09 17.64
CA PRO A 32 14.51 2.23 16.96
C PRO A 32 13.23 2.98 16.55
N ASP A 33 12.85 4.03 17.28
CA ASP A 33 11.72 4.91 16.97
C ASP A 33 11.86 5.66 15.62
N LYS A 34 13.09 5.77 15.09
CA LYS A 34 13.37 6.42 13.79
C LYS A 34 13.65 5.43 12.67
N LEU A 35 13.58 4.12 12.95
CA LEU A 35 13.85 3.10 11.94
C LEU A 35 12.87 3.17 10.77
N MET A 36 11.57 3.35 11.01
CA MET A 36 10.57 3.39 9.93
C MET A 36 10.81 4.54 8.94
N ALA A 37 11.18 5.71 9.45
CA ALA A 37 11.51 6.85 8.59
C ALA A 37 12.81 6.60 7.79
N ALA A 38 13.82 5.97 8.41
CA ALA A 38 15.04 5.58 7.71
C ALA A 38 14.80 4.53 6.62
N VAL A 39 13.91 3.55 6.88
CA VAL A 39 13.50 2.54 5.90
C VAL A 39 12.83 3.18 4.69
N GLN A 40 11.95 4.17 4.89
CA GLN A 40 11.33 4.88 3.78
C GLN A 40 12.38 5.57 2.89
N ILE A 41 13.33 6.31 3.48
CA ILE A 41 14.43 6.95 2.75
C ILE A 41 15.28 5.92 1.99
N PHE A 42 15.57 4.79 2.63
CA PHE A 42 16.34 3.71 2.00
C PHE A 42 15.61 3.13 0.79
N VAL A 43 14.33 2.78 0.93
CA VAL A 43 13.53 2.23 -0.17
C VAL A 43 13.36 3.23 -1.30
N GLU A 44 13.10 4.51 -0.98
CA GLU A 44 13.01 5.58 -1.96
C GLU A 44 14.30 5.73 -2.77
N ARG A 45 15.46 5.67 -2.12
CA ARG A 45 16.77 5.80 -2.77
C ARG A 45 17.14 4.59 -3.64
N GLU A 46 16.86 3.37 -3.16
CA GLU A 46 17.31 2.14 -3.82
C GLU A 46 16.30 1.61 -4.86
N MET A 47 15.01 1.83 -4.65
CA MET A 47 13.93 1.29 -5.49
C MET A 47 13.07 2.38 -6.15
N GLY A 48 13.01 3.57 -5.56
CA GLY A 48 12.20 4.69 -6.04
C GLY A 48 10.99 4.97 -5.16
N GLU A 49 10.48 6.20 -5.30
CA GLU A 49 9.38 6.73 -4.49
C GLU A 49 8.06 5.95 -4.61
N GLN A 50 7.82 5.30 -5.76
CA GLN A 50 6.62 4.49 -6.00
C GLN A 50 6.49 3.27 -5.06
N PHE A 51 7.56 2.88 -4.37
CA PHE A 51 7.54 1.79 -3.40
C PHE A 51 7.24 2.25 -1.97
N ILE A 52 7.21 3.56 -1.71
CA ILE A 52 6.82 4.13 -0.42
C ILE A 52 5.51 4.91 -0.49
N ARG A 53 5.07 5.29 -1.69
CA ARG A 53 3.78 5.94 -1.92
C ARG A 53 2.76 4.93 -2.45
N PRO A 54 1.60 4.78 -1.81
CA PRO A 54 0.55 3.93 -2.36
C PRO A 54 0.10 4.48 -3.72
N PRO A 55 -0.11 3.63 -4.73
CA PRO A 55 -0.65 4.07 -6.01
C PRO A 55 -2.08 4.61 -5.82
N PRO A 56 -2.53 5.53 -6.69
CA PRO A 56 -3.93 5.93 -6.72
C PRO A 56 -4.80 4.72 -7.03
N PHE A 57 -6.02 4.70 -6.48
CA PHE A 57 -7.00 3.66 -6.79
C PHE A 57 -7.38 3.75 -8.27
N ASP A 58 -7.23 2.62 -8.99
CA ASP A 58 -7.61 2.50 -10.40
C ASP A 58 -8.30 1.15 -10.63
N LEU A 59 -9.63 1.21 -10.71
CA LEU A 59 -10.47 0.05 -10.93
C LEU A 59 -10.36 -0.50 -12.36
N LEU A 60 -10.12 0.35 -13.37
CA LEU A 60 -10.02 -0.10 -14.75
C LEU A 60 -8.77 -0.95 -14.97
N THR A 61 -7.63 -0.50 -14.45
CA THR A 61 -6.37 -1.24 -14.55
C THR A 61 -6.49 -2.55 -13.76
N SER A 62 -7.01 -2.51 -12.54
CA SER A 62 -7.22 -3.71 -11.72
C SER A 62 -8.16 -4.72 -12.41
N PHE A 63 -9.23 -4.25 -13.05
CA PHE A 63 -10.18 -5.11 -13.77
C PHE A 63 -9.56 -5.79 -15.00
N ARG A 64 -8.66 -5.10 -15.73
CA ARG A 64 -7.94 -5.68 -16.87
C ARG A 64 -7.00 -6.82 -16.46
N ASP A 65 -6.42 -6.73 -15.28
CA ASP A 65 -5.55 -7.76 -14.72
C ASP A 65 -6.34 -8.91 -14.04
N SER A 66 -7.65 -8.74 -13.87
CA SER A 66 -8.54 -9.74 -13.27
C SER A 66 -9.04 -10.76 -14.28
N SER A 67 -9.53 -11.90 -13.78
CA SER A 67 -10.15 -12.94 -14.60
C SER A 67 -11.23 -13.67 -13.80
N PRO A 68 -12.10 -14.49 -14.44
CA PRO A 68 -13.04 -15.35 -13.70
C PRO A 68 -12.37 -16.27 -12.66
N ASN A 69 -11.09 -16.58 -12.83
CA ASN A 69 -10.30 -17.38 -11.90
C ASN A 69 -9.45 -16.52 -10.93
N THR A 70 -9.48 -15.21 -11.09
CA THR A 70 -8.72 -14.22 -10.29
C THR A 70 -9.66 -13.08 -9.93
N PRO A 71 -10.52 -13.25 -8.91
CA PRO A 71 -11.54 -12.27 -8.57
C PRO A 71 -10.93 -11.01 -7.95
N LEU A 72 -11.60 -9.88 -8.17
CA LEU A 72 -11.28 -8.63 -7.49
C LEU A 72 -11.78 -8.65 -6.06
N ILE A 73 -10.92 -8.26 -5.11
CA ILE A 73 -11.25 -8.16 -3.69
C ILE A 73 -11.08 -6.71 -3.27
N PHE A 74 -12.15 -6.12 -2.74
CA PHE A 74 -12.13 -4.78 -2.16
C PHE A 74 -11.95 -4.85 -0.66
N ILE A 75 -10.88 -4.26 -0.13
CA ILE A 75 -10.64 -4.14 1.30
C ILE A 75 -11.11 -2.76 1.75
N LEU A 76 -12.11 -2.74 2.63
CA LEU A 76 -12.74 -1.50 3.09
C LEU A 76 -12.01 -0.94 4.31
N SER A 77 -11.68 0.34 4.26
CA SER A 77 -11.34 1.12 5.45
C SER A 77 -12.57 1.88 5.94
N GLN A 78 -12.59 2.28 7.22
CA GLN A 78 -13.69 3.07 7.77
C GLN A 78 -13.95 4.33 6.93
N GLY A 79 -15.20 4.49 6.47
CA GLY A 79 -15.61 5.65 5.66
C GLY A 79 -15.30 5.57 4.17
N ALA A 80 -14.72 4.48 3.67
CA ALA A 80 -14.50 4.24 2.24
C ALA A 80 -15.34 3.04 1.78
N ASP A 81 -16.33 3.29 0.92
CA ASP A 81 -17.13 2.25 0.27
C ASP A 81 -16.99 2.38 -1.28
N PRO A 82 -16.33 1.43 -1.96
CA PRO A 82 -16.14 1.45 -3.40
C PRO A 82 -17.39 0.98 -4.15
N TYR A 83 -18.48 0.59 -3.48
CA TYR A 83 -19.65 0.00 -4.13
C TYR A 83 -20.30 0.91 -5.19
N ASP A 84 -20.41 2.22 -4.90
CA ASP A 84 -20.97 3.17 -5.87
C ASP A 84 -20.03 3.40 -7.06
N GLU A 85 -18.72 3.42 -6.84
CA GLU A 85 -17.71 3.52 -7.90
C GLU A 85 -17.69 2.26 -8.78
N TRP A 86 -17.81 1.08 -8.16
CA TRP A 86 -17.94 -0.21 -8.84
C TRP A 86 -19.19 -0.29 -9.73
N LYS A 87 -20.35 0.15 -9.25
CA LYS A 87 -21.59 0.19 -10.05
C LYS A 87 -21.44 1.12 -11.26
N ARG A 88 -20.90 2.33 -11.05
CA ARG A 88 -20.61 3.27 -12.15
C ARG A 88 -19.63 2.66 -13.15
N PHE A 89 -18.59 1.97 -12.68
CA PHE A 89 -17.67 1.26 -13.56
C PHE A 89 -18.39 0.22 -14.41
N ALA A 90 -19.24 -0.62 -13.82
CA ALA A 90 -20.03 -1.60 -14.58
C ALA A 90 -20.94 -0.95 -15.64
N GLU A 91 -21.51 0.23 -15.36
CA GLU A 91 -22.26 1.03 -16.36
C GLU A 91 -21.36 1.47 -17.51
N THR A 92 -20.17 2.02 -17.23
CA THR A 92 -19.22 2.42 -18.27
C THR A 92 -18.75 1.24 -19.14
N GLN A 93 -18.66 0.04 -18.57
CA GLN A 93 -18.31 -1.19 -19.28
C GLN A 93 -19.52 -1.86 -19.97
N GLN A 94 -20.72 -1.25 -19.91
CA GLN A 94 -21.96 -1.82 -20.44
C GLN A 94 -22.32 -3.20 -19.83
N MET A 95 -21.89 -3.44 -18.60
CA MET A 95 -22.08 -4.70 -17.87
C MET A 95 -23.16 -4.64 -16.79
N SER A 96 -23.87 -3.52 -16.62
CA SER A 96 -24.89 -3.37 -15.56
C SER A 96 -25.94 -4.48 -15.54
N LYS A 97 -26.33 -5.01 -16.70
CA LYS A 97 -27.31 -6.12 -16.79
C LYS A 97 -26.75 -7.47 -16.37
N LYS A 98 -25.44 -7.60 -16.26
CA LYS A 98 -24.71 -8.80 -15.82
C LYS A 98 -24.18 -8.65 -14.39
N LEU A 99 -24.48 -7.54 -13.72
CA LEU A 99 -24.09 -7.30 -12.35
C LEU A 99 -25.19 -7.85 -11.43
N PHE A 100 -24.80 -8.74 -10.52
CA PHE A 100 -25.68 -9.32 -9.51
C PHE A 100 -25.03 -9.12 -8.15
N ASP A 101 -25.69 -8.36 -7.28
CA ASP A 101 -25.17 -8.02 -5.96
C ASP A 101 -25.88 -8.82 -4.88
N ILE A 102 -25.11 -9.38 -3.95
CA ILE A 102 -25.60 -10.09 -2.77
C ILE A 102 -24.89 -9.53 -1.55
N SER A 103 -25.66 -8.96 -0.62
CA SER A 103 -25.14 -8.57 0.69
C SER A 103 -25.14 -9.78 1.61
N LEU A 104 -23.96 -10.14 2.12
CA LEU A 104 -23.83 -11.20 3.11
C LEU A 104 -24.34 -10.72 4.47
N GLY A 105 -25.18 -11.54 5.08
CA GLY A 105 -25.77 -11.31 6.39
C GLY A 105 -26.27 -12.62 6.99
N GLN A 106 -26.78 -12.56 8.22
CA GLN A 106 -27.29 -13.76 8.89
C GLN A 106 -28.43 -14.38 8.04
N GLY A 107 -28.27 -15.65 7.65
CA GLY A 107 -29.26 -16.40 6.86
C GLY A 107 -29.05 -16.42 5.34
N GLN A 108 -27.97 -15.84 4.80
CA GLN A 108 -27.74 -15.77 3.33
C GLN A 108 -26.92 -16.94 2.74
N GLY A 109 -26.40 -17.86 3.56
CA GLY A 109 -25.50 -18.94 3.13
C GLY A 109 -25.98 -19.79 1.94
N PRO A 110 -27.27 -20.19 1.84
CA PRO A 110 -27.75 -21.01 0.71
C PRO A 110 -27.93 -20.25 -0.61
N ARG A 111 -27.87 -18.91 -0.59
CA ARG A 111 -28.15 -18.02 -1.74
C ARG A 111 -26.88 -17.35 -2.29
N ALA A 112 -25.78 -17.40 -1.54
CA ALA A 112 -24.49 -16.85 -1.92
C ALA A 112 -23.69 -17.81 -2.82
#